data_AF-A0A925FW19-F1
#
_entry.id   AF-A0A925FW19-F1
#
_cell.length_a   1.000
_cell.length_b   1.000
_cell.length_c   1.000
_cell.angle_alpha   90.00
_cell.angle_beta   90.00
_cell.angle_gamma   90.00
#
_symmetry.space_group_name_H-M   'P 1'
#
loop_
_entity.id
_entity.type
_entity.pdbx_description
1 polymer ?
#
loop_
_entity_poly.entity_id
_entity_poly.type
_entity_poly.pdbx_seq_one_letter_code
_entity_poly.pdbx_strand_id
1 'polypeptide(L)'
;MEVAFCQTLSFNADTFEYEAVAHENGNATIIKFPVDQKLNSPGDVVVVVSGDEINFHGIIGKIEDGYAYASDPRGSLLPAGVQ
;
A
#
# COMPACT_ATOMS: atom_id res chain seq x y z
N MET A 1 6.69 -5.88 -27.07
CA MET A 1 6.56 -5.03 -25.88
C MET A 1 5.37 -5.57 -25.12
N GLU A 2 5.61 -6.13 -23.93
CA GLU A 2 4.55 -6.63 -23.08
C GLU A 2 3.94 -5.43 -22.35
N VAL A 3 2.64 -5.24 -22.49
CA VAL A 3 1.90 -4.16 -21.83
C VAL A 3 1.19 -4.81 -20.65
N ALA A 4 1.63 -4.52 -19.44
CA ALA A 4 0.91 -4.85 -18.22
C ALA A 4 0.00 -3.68 -17.86
N PHE A 5 -1.28 -3.97 -17.65
CA PHE A 5 -2.21 -2.98 -17.12
C PHE A 5 -1.99 -2.88 -15.62
N CYS A 6 -1.69 -1.68 -15.12
CA CYS A 6 -1.71 -1.40 -13.70
C CYS A 6 -2.99 -0.64 -13.34
N GLN A 7 -3.49 -0.89 -12.15
CA GLN A 7 -4.58 -0.11 -11.57
C GLN A 7 -4.11 0.61 -10.30
N THR A 8 -4.96 1.50 -9.81
CA THR A 8 -4.75 2.22 -8.55
C THR A 8 -5.82 1.81 -7.55
N LEU A 9 -5.40 1.23 -6.44
CA LEU A 9 -6.22 1.02 -5.26
C LEU A 9 -6.15 2.27 -4.41
N SER A 10 -7.31 2.81 -4.05
CA SER A 10 -7.40 3.99 -3.19
C SER A 10 -8.11 3.65 -1.89
N PHE A 11 -7.53 4.08 -0.78
CA PHE A 11 -8.06 3.83 0.56
C PHE A 11 -8.10 5.13 1.38
N ASN A 12 -9.05 5.20 2.32
CA ASN A 12 -9.13 6.28 3.29
C ASN A 12 -8.24 5.95 4.50
N ALA A 13 -7.32 6.85 4.88
CA ALA A 13 -6.37 6.69 5.97
C ALA A 13 -7.03 6.46 7.34
N ASP A 14 -8.26 6.94 7.56
CA ASP A 14 -8.98 6.81 8.83
C ASP A 14 -9.55 5.40 9.04
N THR A 15 -9.79 4.66 7.95
CA THR A 15 -10.48 3.36 7.99
C THR A 15 -9.66 2.22 7.39
N PHE A 16 -8.49 2.52 6.84
CA PHE A 16 -7.67 1.54 6.15
C PHE A 16 -6.87 0.71 7.16
N GLU A 17 -7.17 -0.57 7.23
CA GLU A 17 -6.47 -1.53 8.08
C GLU A 17 -5.24 -2.08 7.35
N TYR A 18 -4.08 -1.96 7.99
CA TYR A 18 -2.82 -2.49 7.47
C TYR A 18 -1.85 -2.85 8.58
N GLU A 19 -0.90 -3.72 8.25
CA GLU A 19 0.24 -4.08 9.08
C GLU A 19 1.50 -3.40 8.55
N ALA A 20 2.20 -2.62 9.37
CA ALA A 20 3.50 -2.06 9.01
C ALA A 20 4.58 -3.15 9.11
N VAL A 21 5.07 -3.61 7.96
CA VAL A 21 6.12 -4.65 7.87
C VAL A 21 7.52 -4.04 7.98
N ALA A 22 7.68 -2.80 7.53
CA ALA A 22 8.89 -2.01 7.71
C ALA A 22 8.51 -0.56 7.99
N HIS A 23 9.36 0.15 8.73
CA HIS A 23 9.16 1.55 9.04
C HIS A 23 10.48 2.31 9.15
N GLU A 24 10.41 3.61 8.92
CA GLU A 24 11.51 4.56 9.10
C GLU A 24 10.96 5.83 9.74
N ASN A 25 11.64 6.36 10.77
CA ASN A 25 11.23 7.58 11.49
C ASN A 25 9.78 7.57 12.04
N GLY A 26 9.24 6.39 12.34
CA GLY A 26 7.86 6.23 12.83
C GLY A 26 6.80 6.05 11.74
N ASN A 27 7.20 6.11 10.47
CA ASN A 27 6.31 5.96 9.33
C ASN A 27 6.48 4.60 8.65
N ALA A 28 5.38 3.94 8.30
CA ALA A 28 5.37 2.66 7.62
C ALA A 28 5.89 2.79 6.18
N THR A 29 7.05 2.21 5.88
CA THR A 29 7.65 2.24 4.53
C THR A 29 7.25 1.02 3.70
N ILE A 30 6.83 -0.07 4.36
CA ILE A 30 6.21 -1.23 3.73
C ILE A 30 4.98 -1.59 4.54
N ILE A 31 3.84 -1.62 3.86
CA ILE A 31 2.55 -2.02 4.43
C ILE A 31 2.11 -3.35 3.85
N LYS A 32 1.39 -4.12 4.67
CA LYS A 32 0.74 -5.38 4.30
C LYS A 32 -0.75 -5.30 4.60
N PHE A 33 -1.57 -5.68 3.62
CA PHE A 33 -3.02 -5.58 3.73
C PHE A 33 -3.69 -6.69 2.88
N PRO A 34 -4.89 -7.14 3.25
CA PRO A 34 -5.59 -8.19 2.52
C PRO A 34 -6.03 -7.71 1.13
N VAL A 35 -5.91 -8.56 0.12
CA VAL A 35 -6.36 -8.30 -1.25
C VAL A 35 -6.97 -9.54 -1.89
N ASP A 36 -7.88 -9.34 -2.85
CA ASP A 36 -8.29 -10.41 -3.75
C ASP A 36 -7.22 -10.60 -4.85
N GLN A 37 -6.52 -11.73 -4.82
CA GLN A 37 -5.45 -12.05 -5.78
C GLN A 37 -5.95 -12.22 -7.22
N LYS A 38 -7.27 -12.35 -7.45
CA LYS A 38 -7.85 -12.39 -8.80
C LYS A 38 -8.03 -11.01 -9.40
N LEU A 39 -8.08 -9.98 -8.55
CA LEU A 39 -8.38 -8.61 -8.94
C LEU A 39 -7.14 -7.72 -8.90
N ASN A 40 -6.07 -8.13 -8.19
CA ASN A 40 -4.91 -7.31 -7.93
C ASN A 40 -3.63 -8.03 -8.34
N SER A 41 -2.65 -7.25 -8.81
CA SER A 41 -1.38 -7.77 -9.31
C SER A 41 -0.19 -7.01 -8.73
N PRO A 42 0.99 -7.65 -8.60
CA PRO A 42 2.23 -6.91 -8.45
C PRO A 42 2.39 -5.88 -9.58
N GLY A 43 2.76 -4.65 -9.22
CA GLY A 43 2.79 -3.51 -10.13
C GLY A 43 1.59 -2.56 -10.01
N ASP A 44 0.49 -2.99 -9.35
CA ASP A 44 -0.60 -2.09 -8.99
C ASP A 44 -0.13 -1.05 -7.97
N VAL A 45 -0.75 0.13 -8.01
CA VAL A 45 -0.44 1.26 -7.15
C VAL A 45 -1.43 1.32 -6.00
N VAL A 46 -0.94 1.63 -4.81
CA VAL A 46 -1.72 1.88 -3.61
C VAL A 46 -1.58 3.34 -3.24
N VAL A 47 -2.71 4.03 -3.15
CA VAL A 47 -2.79 5.40 -2.65
C VAL A 47 -3.65 5.39 -1.39
N VAL A 48 -3.10 5.87 -0.28
CA VAL A 48 -3.88 6.10 0.94
C VAL A 48 -4.02 7.60 1.14
N VAL A 49 -5.26 8.08 1.30
CA VAL A 49 -5.58 9.51 1.37
C VAL A 49 -6.30 9.87 2.66
N SER A 50 -6.02 11.06 3.17
CA SER A 50 -6.76 11.71 4.26
C SER A 50 -7.28 13.06 3.76
N GLY A 51 -8.55 13.11 3.36
CA GLY A 51 -9.11 14.28 2.68
C GLY A 51 -8.43 14.52 1.33
N ASP A 52 -7.75 15.67 1.20
CA ASP A 52 -7.03 16.07 -0.02
C ASP A 52 -5.52 15.73 0.01
N GLU A 53 -5.05 15.09 1.09
CA GLU A 53 -3.64 14.74 1.27
C GLU A 53 -3.38 13.26 0.95
N ILE A 54 -2.21 12.99 0.36
CA ILE A 54 -1.71 11.63 0.13
C ILE A 54 -0.80 11.24 1.29
N ASN A 55 -1.21 10.24 2.04
CA ASN A 55 -0.47 9.71 3.20
C ASN A 55 0.45 8.55 2.81
N PHE A 56 0.17 7.88 1.70
CA PHE A 56 0.98 6.78 1.18
C PHE A 56 0.81 6.67 -0.33
N HIS A 57 1.91 6.53 -1.05
CA HIS A 57 1.89 6.25 -2.48
C HIS A 57 2.94 5.21 -2.83
N GLY A 58 2.51 3.95 -2.86
CA GLY A 58 3.40 2.81 -3.03
C GLY A 58 2.96 1.87 -4.12
N ILE A 59 3.89 1.03 -4.58
CA ILE A 59 3.62 -0.01 -5.57
C ILE A 59 3.54 -1.35 -4.84
N ILE A 60 2.58 -2.20 -5.21
CA ILE A 60 2.51 -3.58 -4.77
C ILE A 60 3.70 -4.34 -5.37
N GLY A 61 4.69 -4.66 -4.54
CA GLY A 61 5.88 -5.41 -4.98
C GLY A 61 5.63 -6.92 -5.03
N LYS A 62 4.74 -7.43 -4.16
CA LYS A 62 4.35 -8.84 -4.14
C LYS A 62 2.96 -9.04 -3.54
N ILE A 63 2.34 -10.16 -3.91
CA ILE A 63 1.10 -10.67 -3.33
C ILE A 63 1.32 -12.13 -2.93
N GLU A 64 1.04 -12.48 -1.68
CA GLU A 64 1.33 -13.79 -1.09
C GLU A 64 0.28 -14.11 -0.02
N ASP A 65 -0.27 -15.33 -0.03
CA ASP A 65 -1.27 -15.81 0.93
C ASP A 65 -2.48 -14.88 1.13
N GLY A 66 -2.94 -14.21 0.06
CA GLY A 66 -4.05 -13.24 0.12
C GLY A 66 -3.69 -11.85 0.62
N TYR A 67 -2.41 -11.54 0.80
CA TYR A 67 -1.93 -10.23 1.25
C TYR A 67 -1.04 -9.57 0.20
N ALA A 68 -1.27 -8.28 -0.02
CA ALA A 68 -0.40 -7.42 -0.81
C ALA A 68 0.66 -6.77 0.09
N TYR A 69 1.84 -6.55 -0.46
CA TYR A 69 2.92 -5.80 0.17
C TYR A 69 3.25 -4.61 -0.71
N ALA A 70 2.92 -3.41 -0.24
CA ALA A 70 3.18 -2.17 -0.95
C ALA A 70 4.29 -1.39 -0.26
N SER A 71 5.16 -0.74 -1.05
CA SER A 71 6.29 0.03 -0.52
C SER A 71 6.25 1.49 -0.96
N ASP A 72 6.43 2.37 0.03
CA ASP A 72 6.67 3.80 -0.13
C ASP A 72 7.85 4.19 0.78
N PRO A 73 9.09 4.01 0.30
CA PRO A 73 10.28 4.10 1.15
C PRO A 73 10.65 5.52 1.57
N ARG A 74 10.04 6.58 0.99
CA ARG A 74 10.45 7.97 1.26
C ARG A 74 9.29 8.96 1.39
N GLY A 75 8.08 8.61 0.98
CA GLY A 75 6.91 9.49 0.98
C GLY A 75 5.87 9.18 2.04
N SER A 76 5.97 8.03 2.72
CA SER A 76 4.93 7.59 3.64
C SER A 76 4.80 8.48 4.88
N LEU A 77 3.56 8.83 5.18
CA LEU A 77 3.10 9.48 6.40
C LEU A 77 2.21 8.55 7.23
N LEU A 78 2.05 7.29 6.81
CA LEU A 78 1.29 6.29 7.57
C LEU A 78 2.03 5.89 8.84
N PRO A 79 1.38 5.81 10.00
CA PRO A 79 2.03 5.39 11.23
C PRO A 79 2.51 3.93 11.14
N ALA A 80 3.65 3.63 11.78
CA ALA A 80 4.21 2.28 11.87
C ALA A 80 3.44 1.31 12.80
N GLY A 81 2.30 1.74 13.36
CA GLY A 81 1.46 0.92 14.24
C GLY A 81 0.53 -0.01 13.46
N VAL A 82 -0.06 -0.97 14.16
CA VAL A 82 -1.25 -1.69 13.67
C VAL A 82 -2.44 -0.75 13.84
N GLN A 83 -3.13 -0.44 12.76
CA GLN A 83 -4.33 0.39 12.75
C GLN A 83 -5.56 -0.45 12.45
#